data_AF-A0A2D5QD66-F1
#
_entry.id   AF-A0A2D5QD66-F1
#
_cell.length_a   1.000
_cell.length_b   1.000
_cell.length_c   1.000
_cell.angle_alpha   90.00
_cell.angle_beta   90.00
_cell.angle_gamma   90.00
#
_symmetry.space_group_name_H-M   'P 1'
#
loop_
_entity.id
_entity.type
_entity.pdbx_description
1 polymer ?
#
loop_
_entity_poly.entity_id
_entity_poly.type
_entity_poly.pdbx_seq_one_letter_code
_entity_poly.pdbx_strand_id
1 'polypeptide(L)'
;MKPETKTILVILTVFSMMLSGCIETASDSIEDNDMGDEIDDTPLPNCELNNSCFEPEQQLVVVPHSDGCDNINPIHCMLPFPSDVFLVDDETKETGKRIHYSPTSLPGSGSKSMIEIPLINQMDGFSTSTQIMTAFSTSPDLEMAANQNNIMPSMDVQHQTLLVNLENGDLIEHWVELDARAEDGEQVILHIRTIKHLEYNTEYGVLIHGLSDDSGEMIQPSEALTAIINGDTTDSTDIE
;
A
#
# COMPACT_ATOMS: atom_id res chain seq x y z
N MET A 1 -23.08 -24.27 -38.04
CA MET A 1 -21.95 -24.01 -38.97
C MET A 1 -20.94 -23.13 -38.26
N LYS A 2 -19.72 -23.65 -38.09
CA LYS A 2 -18.54 -22.98 -37.51
C LYS A 2 -17.78 -22.19 -38.61
N PRO A 3 -16.84 -21.31 -38.25
CA PRO A 3 -16.40 -20.15 -39.04
C PRO A 3 -15.30 -20.47 -40.07
N GLU A 4 -15.19 -19.64 -41.11
CA GLU A 4 -14.05 -19.65 -42.04
C GLU A 4 -12.96 -18.67 -41.59
N THR A 5 -11.85 -19.25 -41.16
CA THR A 5 -10.54 -18.63 -40.93
C THR A 5 -9.77 -18.55 -42.26
N LYS A 6 -9.20 -17.38 -42.59
CA LYS A 6 -8.24 -17.26 -43.69
C LYS A 6 -6.80 -17.41 -43.18
N THR A 7 -6.15 -18.40 -43.77
CA THR A 7 -4.76 -18.84 -43.66
C THR A 7 -3.76 -17.79 -44.12
N ILE A 8 -2.70 -17.53 -43.33
CA ILE A 8 -1.39 -17.11 -43.85
C ILE A 8 -0.34 -18.04 -43.25
N LEU A 9 0.34 -18.72 -44.16
CA LEU A 9 1.38 -19.72 -43.95
C LEU A 9 2.73 -19.06 -44.25
N VAL A 10 3.64 -18.99 -43.27
CA VAL A 10 5.08 -18.78 -43.53
C VAL A 10 5.87 -19.77 -42.68
N ILE A 11 6.55 -20.67 -43.39
CA ILE A 11 7.48 -21.70 -42.93
C ILE A 11 8.90 -21.13 -43.11
N LEU A 12 9.82 -21.36 -42.16
CA LEU A 12 11.20 -21.86 -42.36
C LEU A 12 12.03 -21.67 -41.05
N THR A 13 12.18 -22.73 -40.23
CA THR A 13 13.34 -23.66 -40.13
C THR A 13 14.50 -23.17 -39.25
N VAL A 14 14.59 -23.81 -38.08
CA VAL A 14 15.74 -23.93 -37.19
C VAL A 14 16.85 -24.74 -37.88
N PHE A 15 18.09 -24.27 -37.85
CA PHE A 15 19.27 -25.09 -38.15
C PHE A 15 20.36 -24.89 -37.10
N SER A 16 20.95 -26.03 -36.76
CA SER A 16 21.79 -26.35 -35.62
C SER A 16 23.23 -25.85 -35.71
N MET A 17 23.87 -25.70 -34.54
CA MET A 17 25.28 -25.99 -34.21
C MET A 17 26.38 -25.67 -35.23
N MET A 18 27.27 -24.75 -34.85
CA MET A 18 28.68 -24.77 -35.26
C MET A 18 29.58 -24.66 -34.03
N LEU A 19 30.10 -25.81 -33.61
CA LEU A 19 31.36 -25.94 -32.90
C LEU A 19 32.51 -25.92 -33.93
N SER A 20 33.48 -25.05 -33.72
CA SER A 20 34.84 -25.11 -34.24
C SER A 20 35.69 -24.30 -33.25
N GLY A 21 36.66 -24.83 -32.51
CA GLY A 21 37.58 -25.91 -32.85
C GLY A 21 38.83 -25.31 -33.46
N CYS A 22 39.80 -24.91 -32.64
CA CYS A 22 41.21 -24.78 -33.02
C CYS A 22 42.04 -25.49 -31.96
N ILE A 23 42.74 -26.54 -32.39
CA ILE A 23 43.73 -27.29 -31.63
C ILE A 23 45.04 -27.23 -32.43
N GLU A 24 46.14 -26.86 -31.78
CA GLU A 24 47.54 -26.99 -32.23
C GLU A 24 48.39 -26.62 -31.00
N THR A 25 49.47 -27.28 -30.57
CA THR A 25 50.11 -28.59 -30.80
C THR A 25 51.08 -28.74 -29.62
N ALA A 26 51.29 -29.95 -29.14
CA ALA A 26 52.14 -30.27 -28.00
C ALA A 26 53.65 -30.11 -28.27
N SER A 27 54.42 -29.71 -27.26
CA SER A 27 55.72 -30.32 -26.95
C SER A 27 56.19 -29.96 -25.52
N ASP A 28 56.47 -31.00 -24.74
CA ASP A 28 57.12 -31.01 -23.42
C ASP A 28 58.41 -30.16 -23.36
N SER A 29 58.68 -29.51 -22.22
CA SER A 29 59.73 -29.93 -21.25
C SER A 29 60.04 -28.87 -20.17
N ILE A 30 59.79 -29.26 -18.92
CA ILE A 30 60.69 -29.29 -17.73
C ILE A 30 61.47 -28.02 -17.28
N GLU A 31 61.29 -27.74 -15.98
CA GLU A 31 62.18 -27.13 -14.95
C GLU A 31 62.27 -25.61 -14.72
N ASP A 32 61.70 -25.23 -13.56
CA ASP A 32 62.33 -24.57 -12.40
C ASP A 32 62.63 -23.07 -12.32
N ASN A 33 62.29 -22.56 -11.12
CA ASN A 33 62.82 -21.43 -10.35
C ASN A 33 62.29 -20.01 -10.64
N ASP A 34 61.52 -19.46 -9.70
CA ASP A 34 62.01 -18.58 -8.60
C ASP A 34 61.02 -17.46 -8.25
N MET A 35 61.05 -17.13 -6.97
CA MET A 35 60.32 -16.11 -6.22
C MET A 35 60.47 -14.70 -6.81
N GLY A 36 59.37 -13.95 -6.88
CA GLY A 36 59.37 -12.53 -7.24
C GLY A 36 58.11 -11.82 -6.78
N ASP A 37 58.26 -11.05 -5.71
CA ASP A 37 57.31 -10.11 -5.09
C ASP A 37 56.89 -9.04 -6.12
N GLU A 38 55.60 -8.97 -6.48
CA GLU A 38 55.06 -7.89 -7.31
C GLU A 38 53.78 -7.36 -6.68
N ILE A 39 53.89 -6.12 -6.21
CA ILE A 39 52.86 -5.31 -5.57
C ILE A 39 51.71 -5.11 -6.57
N ASP A 40 50.54 -5.68 -6.27
CA ASP A 40 49.30 -5.45 -7.02
C ASP A 40 48.79 -4.04 -6.71
N ASP A 41 49.38 -3.06 -7.41
CA ASP A 41 48.98 -1.66 -7.38
C ASP A 41 47.72 -1.50 -8.26
N THR A 42 46.62 -2.16 -7.87
CA THR A 42 45.30 -1.83 -8.42
C THR A 42 44.90 -0.44 -7.93
N PRO A 43 44.66 0.54 -8.81
CA PRO A 43 44.23 1.86 -8.37
C PRO A 43 42.86 1.74 -7.71
N LEU A 44 42.78 2.01 -6.41
CA LEU A 44 41.52 2.30 -5.74
C LEU A 44 40.81 3.40 -6.53
N PRO A 45 39.50 3.30 -6.78
CA PRO A 45 38.78 4.35 -7.47
C PRO A 45 38.96 5.66 -6.69
N ASN A 46 39.29 6.72 -7.42
CA ASN A 46 39.62 8.03 -6.87
C ASN A 46 38.33 8.71 -6.35
N CYS A 47 37.91 8.37 -5.14
CA CYS A 47 36.71 8.90 -4.49
C CYS A 47 36.85 10.37 -4.04
N GLU A 48 38.02 11.00 -4.24
CA GLU A 48 38.33 12.32 -3.66
C GLU A 48 38.06 13.53 -4.58
N LEU A 49 37.46 13.38 -5.76
CA LEU A 49 37.40 14.51 -6.71
C LEU A 49 36.03 15.07 -7.11
N ASN A 50 34.90 14.48 -6.72
CA ASN A 50 33.60 15.00 -7.18
C ASN A 50 32.36 14.63 -6.36
N ASN A 51 32.48 14.24 -5.08
CA ASN A 51 31.31 13.88 -4.26
C ASN A 51 30.37 12.84 -4.90
N SER A 52 30.83 12.06 -5.89
CA SER A 52 29.97 11.15 -6.66
C SER A 52 29.71 9.81 -5.97
N CYS A 53 30.22 9.63 -4.76
CA CYS A 53 30.06 8.42 -3.94
C CYS A 53 29.17 8.65 -2.71
N PHE A 54 28.38 9.72 -2.67
CA PHE A 54 27.28 9.79 -1.73
C PHE A 54 26.19 8.86 -2.24
N GLU A 55 26.13 7.64 -1.68
CA GLU A 55 24.83 6.98 -1.60
C GLU A 55 23.91 7.95 -0.84
N PRO A 56 22.70 8.24 -1.35
CA PRO A 56 21.76 9.02 -0.56
C PRO A 56 21.58 8.28 0.76
N GLU A 57 21.94 8.92 1.87
CA GLU A 57 21.54 8.43 3.19
C GLU A 57 20.02 8.36 3.14
N GLN A 58 19.47 7.15 3.01
CA GLN A 58 18.03 6.94 3.07
C GLN A 58 17.59 7.42 4.45
N GLN A 59 16.97 8.60 4.48
CA GLN A 59 16.53 9.21 5.71
C GLN A 59 15.36 8.37 6.22
N LEU A 60 15.61 7.65 7.31
CA LEU A 60 14.60 6.85 7.96
C LEU A 60 13.56 7.77 8.62
N VAL A 61 12.30 7.64 8.18
CA VAL A 61 11.17 8.40 8.72
C VAL A 61 10.67 7.69 9.98
N VAL A 62 10.63 8.43 11.09
CA VAL A 62 10.07 7.92 12.34
C VAL A 62 8.56 8.08 12.29
N VAL A 63 7.82 6.98 12.37
CA VAL A 63 6.36 6.97 12.33
C VAL A 63 5.81 6.46 13.66
N PRO A 64 4.77 7.11 14.24
CA PRO A 64 4.11 6.56 15.42
C PRO A 64 3.59 5.15 15.16
N HIS A 65 4.08 4.18 15.94
CA HIS A 65 3.73 2.78 15.81
C HIS A 65 3.02 2.25 17.06
N SER A 66 1.96 1.49 16.86
CA SER A 66 1.26 0.73 17.90
C SER A 66 0.88 -0.66 17.38
N ASP A 67 1.30 -1.69 18.11
CA ASP A 67 1.05 -3.08 17.76
C ASP A 67 -0.45 -3.38 17.65
N GLY A 68 -0.84 -3.93 16.50
CA GLY A 68 -2.23 -4.30 16.23
C GLY A 68 -3.14 -3.12 15.89
N CYS A 69 -2.57 -1.95 15.60
CA CYS A 69 -3.29 -0.80 15.02
C CYS A 69 -3.00 -0.67 13.53
N ASP A 70 -3.84 0.08 12.83
CA ASP A 70 -3.49 0.62 11.54
C ASP A 70 -2.71 1.93 11.77
N ASN A 71 -1.39 1.88 11.53
CA ASN A 71 -0.51 3.00 11.79
C ASN A 71 -0.51 4.06 10.67
N ILE A 72 -1.31 3.88 9.60
CA ILE A 72 -1.54 4.91 8.58
C ILE A 72 -2.26 6.10 9.20
N ASN A 73 -3.22 5.89 10.10
CA ASN A 73 -3.90 6.95 10.84
C ASN A 73 -3.69 6.82 12.36
N PRO A 74 -2.75 7.58 12.95
CA PRO A 74 -2.39 7.43 14.35
C PRO A 74 -3.42 7.99 15.34
N ILE A 75 -4.54 8.58 14.88
CA ILE A 75 -5.56 9.19 15.76
C ILE A 75 -6.31 8.11 16.54
N HIS A 76 -6.70 7.02 15.86
CA HIS A 76 -7.41 5.90 16.48
C HIS A 76 -6.91 4.60 15.88
N CYS A 77 -6.64 3.62 16.75
CA CYS A 77 -6.03 2.34 16.39
C CYS A 77 -6.71 1.60 15.23
N MET A 78 -8.04 1.71 15.12
CA MET A 78 -8.81 1.03 14.08
C MET A 78 -9.00 1.85 12.80
N LEU A 79 -8.55 3.12 12.76
CA LEU A 79 -8.71 3.97 11.60
C LEU A 79 -7.45 3.92 10.72
N PRO A 80 -7.59 4.04 9.39
CA PRO A 80 -8.84 3.98 8.63
C PRO A 80 -9.56 2.63 8.79
N PHE A 81 -10.89 2.65 8.73
CA PHE A 81 -11.73 1.46 8.86
C PHE A 81 -12.73 1.37 7.71
N PRO A 82 -12.99 0.20 7.11
CA PRO A 82 -12.17 -1.02 7.20
C PRO A 82 -10.75 -0.83 6.67
N SER A 83 -9.84 -1.73 7.05
CA SER A 83 -8.46 -1.75 6.55
C SER A 83 -7.93 -3.18 6.44
N ASP A 84 -7.12 -3.41 5.41
CA ASP A 84 -6.49 -4.70 5.12
C ASP A 84 -5.45 -5.10 6.16
N VAL A 85 -4.95 -4.16 6.98
CA VAL A 85 -4.09 -4.44 8.15
C VAL A 85 -4.76 -5.42 9.12
N PHE A 86 -6.10 -5.46 9.15
CA PHE A 86 -6.87 -6.37 9.98
C PHE A 86 -7.34 -7.62 9.25
N LEU A 87 -6.81 -7.92 8.06
CA LEU A 87 -7.08 -9.15 7.31
C LEU A 87 -5.85 -10.04 7.27
N VAL A 88 -6.07 -11.35 7.35
CA VAL A 88 -5.04 -12.37 7.14
C VAL A 88 -5.55 -13.46 6.21
N ASP A 89 -4.62 -14.14 5.55
CA ASP A 89 -4.95 -15.25 4.65
C ASP A 89 -5.61 -16.42 5.41
N ASP A 90 -6.68 -16.95 4.84
CA ASP A 90 -7.38 -18.15 5.30
C ASP A 90 -8.07 -18.85 4.12
N GLU A 91 -7.44 -19.91 3.61
CA GLU A 91 -7.94 -20.73 2.50
C GLU A 91 -9.26 -21.45 2.81
N THR A 92 -9.72 -21.46 4.06
CA THR A 92 -11.03 -22.02 4.43
C THR A 92 -12.20 -21.07 4.16
N LYS A 93 -11.91 -19.82 3.79
CA LYS A 93 -12.87 -18.76 3.48
C LYS A 93 -13.06 -18.61 1.98
N GLU A 94 -14.23 -18.14 1.56
CA GLU A 94 -14.53 -17.97 0.13
C GLU A 94 -13.70 -16.82 -0.47
N THR A 95 -13.41 -15.77 0.31
CA THR A 95 -12.52 -14.68 -0.13
C THR A 95 -11.03 -15.00 0.00
N GLY A 96 -10.68 -16.12 0.64
CA GLY A 96 -9.30 -16.42 1.04
C GLY A 96 -8.76 -15.54 2.16
N LYS A 97 -9.59 -14.67 2.76
CA LYS A 97 -9.23 -13.78 3.87
C LYS A 97 -10.16 -13.98 5.08
N ARG A 98 -9.64 -13.70 6.27
CA ARG A 98 -10.46 -13.55 7.48
C ARG A 98 -10.04 -12.32 8.27
N ILE A 99 -10.98 -11.78 9.06
CA ILE A 99 -10.66 -10.73 10.02
C ILE A 99 -9.67 -11.26 11.08
N HIS A 100 -8.75 -10.41 11.49
CA HIS A 100 -7.79 -10.67 12.56
C HIS A 100 -7.50 -9.41 13.38
N TYR A 101 -8.29 -9.20 14.43
CA TYR A 101 -7.98 -8.21 15.45
C TYR A 101 -7.07 -8.80 16.53
N SER A 102 -6.01 -8.07 16.86
CA SER A 102 -5.16 -8.32 18.02
C SER A 102 -5.94 -8.00 19.31
N PRO A 103 -5.60 -8.62 20.46
CA PRO A 103 -6.10 -8.18 21.76
C PRO A 103 -5.85 -6.70 22.08
N THR A 104 -4.91 -6.06 21.38
CA THR A 104 -4.57 -4.63 21.48
C THR A 104 -5.30 -3.73 20.48
N SER A 105 -5.89 -4.29 19.41
CA SER A 105 -6.59 -3.52 18.38
C SER A 105 -7.85 -2.83 18.90
N LEU A 106 -8.53 -3.48 19.85
CA LEU A 106 -9.79 -3.01 20.39
C LEU A 106 -9.58 -2.31 21.72
N PRO A 107 -10.20 -1.13 21.93
CA PRO A 107 -10.09 -0.44 23.19
C PRO A 107 -10.66 -1.32 24.31
N GLY A 108 -9.94 -1.34 25.44
CA GLY A 108 -10.45 -1.93 26.67
C GLY A 108 -11.75 -1.26 27.13
N SER A 109 -12.48 -1.93 28.01
CA SER A 109 -13.56 -1.27 28.75
C SER A 109 -13.02 -0.77 30.10
N GLY A 110 -13.75 0.10 30.79
CA GLY A 110 -13.40 0.51 32.16
C GLY A 110 -13.26 -0.64 33.16
N SER A 111 -13.63 -1.87 32.79
CA SER A 111 -13.51 -3.08 33.62
C SER A 111 -12.47 -4.10 33.13
N LYS A 112 -12.00 -3.99 31.88
CA LYS A 112 -11.02 -4.90 31.28
C LYS A 112 -10.09 -4.14 30.36
N SER A 113 -8.79 -4.24 30.59
CA SER A 113 -7.76 -3.57 29.79
C SER A 113 -7.65 -4.10 28.36
N MET A 114 -8.03 -5.36 28.11
CA MET A 114 -7.98 -6.00 26.79
C MET A 114 -9.30 -6.72 26.52
N ILE A 115 -9.75 -6.66 25.27
CA ILE A 115 -10.95 -7.34 24.79
C ILE A 115 -10.57 -8.22 23.61
N GLU A 116 -10.79 -9.53 23.76
CA GLU A 116 -10.71 -10.47 22.65
C GLU A 116 -12.11 -10.76 22.14
N ILE A 117 -12.29 -10.71 20.81
CA ILE A 117 -13.55 -11.06 20.16
C ILE A 117 -13.31 -12.19 19.15
N PRO A 118 -13.05 -13.42 19.62
CA PRO A 118 -12.63 -14.54 18.77
C PRO A 118 -13.69 -14.95 17.73
N LEU A 119 -14.96 -14.56 17.93
CA LEU A 119 -16.01 -14.81 16.95
C LEU A 119 -15.90 -13.88 15.73
N ILE A 120 -15.47 -12.63 15.92
CA ILE A 120 -15.27 -11.71 14.80
C ILE A 120 -14.06 -12.13 13.97
N ASN A 121 -13.00 -12.64 14.62
CA ASN A 121 -11.81 -13.15 13.93
C ASN A 121 -12.06 -14.41 13.06
N GLN A 122 -13.30 -14.90 12.99
CA GLN A 122 -13.72 -15.99 12.11
C GLN A 122 -14.52 -15.50 10.89
N MET A 123 -14.80 -14.20 10.79
CA MET A 123 -15.56 -13.62 9.69
C MET A 123 -14.74 -13.61 8.40
N ASP A 124 -15.41 -13.90 7.29
CA ASP A 124 -14.87 -13.90 5.93
C ASP A 124 -14.84 -12.47 5.40
N GLY A 125 -13.71 -11.78 5.62
CA GLY A 125 -13.53 -10.37 5.30
C GLY A 125 -14.49 -9.42 6.04
N PHE A 126 -14.56 -8.18 5.54
CA PHE A 126 -15.49 -7.17 6.03
C PHE A 126 -16.85 -7.29 5.33
N SER A 127 -17.91 -6.83 6.01
CA SER A 127 -19.25 -6.77 5.41
C SER A 127 -19.27 -5.76 4.26
N THR A 128 -19.98 -6.10 3.17
CA THR A 128 -20.25 -5.22 2.01
C THR A 128 -21.03 -3.95 2.37
N SER A 129 -21.57 -3.88 3.59
CA SER A 129 -22.31 -2.73 4.12
C SER A 129 -21.55 -2.01 5.24
N THR A 130 -20.28 -2.35 5.47
CA THR A 130 -19.47 -1.72 6.50
C THR A 130 -19.25 -0.26 6.15
N GLN A 131 -19.42 0.62 7.15
CA GLN A 131 -19.22 2.04 6.96
C GLN A 131 -17.73 2.36 6.93
N ILE A 132 -17.30 3.13 5.92
CA ILE A 132 -15.92 3.58 5.78
C ILE A 132 -15.72 4.80 6.67
N MET A 133 -14.61 4.82 7.41
CA MET A 133 -14.32 5.79 8.45
C MET A 133 -12.83 6.15 8.46
N THR A 134 -12.54 7.42 8.67
CA THR A 134 -11.20 7.91 9.00
C THR A 134 -11.33 9.16 9.87
N ALA A 135 -10.23 9.76 10.28
CA ALA A 135 -10.21 11.01 11.02
C ALA A 135 -9.00 11.86 10.58
N PHE A 136 -9.07 13.15 10.85
CA PHE A 136 -8.00 14.09 10.59
C PHE A 136 -7.63 14.85 11.87
N SER A 137 -6.42 15.40 11.92
CA SER A 137 -5.95 16.18 13.06
C SER A 137 -6.77 17.45 13.28
N THR A 138 -7.35 17.99 12.21
CA THR A 138 -8.33 19.08 12.22
C THR A 138 -9.60 18.65 11.49
N SER A 139 -10.74 19.23 11.86
CA SER A 139 -12.02 18.91 11.22
C SER A 139 -12.06 19.46 9.79
N PRO A 140 -12.34 18.64 8.77
CA PRO A 140 -12.48 19.12 7.40
C PRO A 140 -13.79 19.89 7.19
N ASP A 141 -13.72 20.94 6.39
CA ASP A 141 -14.89 21.56 5.78
C ASP A 141 -15.40 20.67 4.63
N LEU A 142 -16.66 20.27 4.72
CA LEU A 142 -17.32 19.38 3.76
C LEU A 142 -18.34 20.11 2.88
N GLU A 143 -18.35 21.45 2.83
CA GLU A 143 -19.31 22.21 2.03
C GLU A 143 -19.31 21.78 0.55
N MET A 144 -18.13 21.47 0.00
CA MET A 144 -17.94 21.06 -1.39
C MET A 144 -18.01 19.54 -1.61
N ALA A 145 -18.09 18.74 -0.55
CA ALA A 145 -18.16 17.29 -0.65
C ALA A 145 -19.60 16.82 -0.96
N ALA A 146 -19.71 15.66 -1.60
CA ALA A 146 -20.96 14.96 -1.78
C ALA A 146 -21.62 14.69 -0.42
N ASN A 147 -22.89 15.04 -0.28
CA ASN A 147 -23.63 14.91 0.97
C ASN A 147 -24.92 14.10 0.76
N GLN A 148 -25.61 13.78 1.85
CA GLN A 148 -26.84 12.97 1.83
C GLN A 148 -27.95 13.49 0.91
N ASN A 149 -27.97 14.80 0.60
CA ASN A 149 -28.97 15.42 -0.28
C ASN A 149 -28.47 15.58 -1.73
N ASN A 150 -27.17 15.49 -1.97
CA ASN A 150 -26.56 15.60 -3.30
C ASN A 150 -25.32 14.71 -3.41
N ILE A 151 -25.55 13.48 -3.86
CA ILE A 151 -24.54 12.42 -3.98
C ILE A 151 -23.75 12.52 -5.29
N MET A 152 -24.35 13.09 -6.33
CA MET A 152 -23.80 13.12 -7.69
C MET A 152 -22.34 13.60 -7.79
N PRO A 153 -21.86 14.58 -7.00
CA PRO A 153 -20.46 15.01 -7.04
C PRO A 153 -19.45 13.88 -6.78
N SER A 154 -19.81 12.85 -6.00
CA SER A 154 -18.91 11.72 -5.69
C SER A 154 -18.45 10.89 -6.89
N MET A 155 -19.11 11.07 -8.04
CA MET A 155 -18.81 10.39 -9.29
C MET A 155 -17.93 11.22 -10.24
N ASP A 156 -17.49 12.40 -9.81
CA ASP A 156 -16.48 13.19 -10.53
C ASP A 156 -15.08 12.74 -10.09
N VAL A 157 -14.19 12.46 -11.05
CA VAL A 157 -12.79 12.09 -10.78
C VAL A 157 -11.97 13.21 -10.13
N GLN A 158 -12.49 14.44 -10.07
CA GLN A 158 -11.89 15.56 -9.36
C GLN A 158 -12.53 15.80 -7.97
N HIS A 159 -13.48 14.95 -7.56
CA HIS A 159 -14.10 15.04 -6.26
C HIS A 159 -13.10 14.73 -5.15
N GLN A 160 -13.14 15.48 -4.05
CA GLN A 160 -12.19 15.39 -2.93
C GLN A 160 -12.14 14.00 -2.28
N THR A 161 -13.22 13.22 -2.42
CA THR A 161 -13.27 11.83 -1.96
C THR A 161 -13.65 10.91 -3.12
N LEU A 162 -12.87 9.86 -3.35
CA LEU A 162 -13.15 8.85 -4.36
C LEU A 162 -13.16 7.48 -3.69
N LEU A 163 -14.19 6.69 -4.00
CA LEU A 163 -14.25 5.27 -3.65
C LEU A 163 -14.18 4.50 -4.96
N VAL A 164 -13.16 3.66 -5.11
CA VAL A 164 -12.80 3.04 -6.40
C VAL A 164 -12.75 1.53 -6.24
N ASN A 165 -13.40 0.79 -7.13
CA ASN A 165 -13.16 -0.64 -7.27
C ASN A 165 -11.78 -0.85 -7.91
N LEU A 166 -10.88 -1.55 -7.22
CA LEU A 166 -9.49 -1.71 -7.68
C LEU A 166 -9.33 -2.72 -8.83
N GLU A 167 -10.31 -3.60 -9.05
CA GLU A 167 -10.29 -4.56 -10.17
C GLU A 167 -10.58 -3.87 -11.50
N ASN A 168 -11.59 -3.00 -11.54
CA ASN A 168 -12.11 -2.44 -12.79
C ASN A 168 -11.96 -0.90 -12.91
N GLY A 169 -11.62 -0.22 -11.82
CA GLY A 169 -11.46 1.24 -11.77
C GLY A 169 -12.77 2.03 -11.66
N ASP A 170 -13.91 1.37 -11.47
CA ASP A 170 -15.20 2.04 -11.38
C ASP A 170 -15.31 2.86 -10.09
N LEU A 171 -15.82 4.09 -10.22
CA LEU A 171 -16.20 4.92 -9.08
C LEU A 171 -17.48 4.40 -8.43
N ILE A 172 -17.53 4.49 -7.11
CA ILE A 172 -18.69 4.11 -6.31
C ILE A 172 -19.33 5.36 -5.71
N GLU A 173 -20.63 5.49 -5.97
CA GLU A 173 -21.48 6.56 -5.46
C GLU A 173 -21.49 6.54 -3.93
N HIS A 174 -21.14 7.68 -3.33
CA HIS A 174 -21.08 7.82 -1.89
C HIS A 174 -21.39 9.26 -1.44
N TRP A 175 -21.68 9.42 -0.15
CA TRP A 175 -21.64 10.73 0.48
C TRP A 175 -20.70 10.73 1.67
N VAL A 176 -20.31 11.92 2.09
CA VAL A 176 -19.40 12.15 3.21
C VAL A 176 -20.13 12.91 4.31
N GLU A 177 -19.86 12.55 5.56
CA GLU A 177 -20.35 13.30 6.72
C GLU A 177 -19.34 13.23 7.87
N LEU A 178 -19.46 14.17 8.81
CA LEU A 178 -18.74 14.15 10.08
C LEU A 178 -19.63 13.56 11.18
N ASP A 179 -19.03 12.90 12.18
CA ASP A 179 -19.78 12.43 13.36
C ASP A 179 -20.36 13.64 14.11
N ALA A 180 -21.67 13.81 13.98
CA ALA A 180 -22.42 14.89 14.63
C ALA A 180 -22.46 14.80 16.17
N ARG A 181 -21.89 13.74 16.76
CA ARG A 181 -21.83 13.52 18.21
C ARG A 181 -20.46 13.79 18.81
N ALA A 182 -19.46 14.18 18.00
CA ALA A 182 -18.14 14.52 18.51
C ALA A 182 -18.24 15.67 19.54
N GLU A 183 -17.53 15.54 20.66
CA GLU A 183 -17.46 16.59 21.67
C GLU A 183 -16.46 17.69 21.27
N ASP A 184 -16.62 18.89 21.85
CA ASP A 184 -15.73 20.01 21.55
C ASP A 184 -14.28 19.69 21.95
N GLY A 185 -13.36 19.82 21.00
CA GLY A 185 -11.94 19.47 21.16
C GLY A 185 -11.58 18.01 20.88
N GLU A 186 -12.53 17.15 20.49
CA GLU A 186 -12.24 15.79 20.01
C GLU A 186 -11.95 15.76 18.51
N GLN A 187 -11.15 14.79 18.05
CA GLN A 187 -11.01 14.51 16.63
C GLN A 187 -12.34 13.96 16.09
N VAL A 188 -12.83 14.56 15.01
CA VAL A 188 -14.13 14.20 14.43
C VAL A 188 -13.93 13.08 13.40
N ILE A 189 -14.69 12.00 13.54
CA ILE A 189 -14.68 10.91 12.56
C ILE A 189 -15.36 11.39 11.28
N LEU A 190 -14.67 11.23 10.16
CA LEU A 190 -15.21 11.38 8.82
C LEU A 190 -15.73 10.02 8.34
N HIS A 191 -16.97 10.02 7.91
CA HIS A 191 -17.68 8.87 7.39
C HIS A 191 -17.84 8.98 5.88
N ILE A 192 -17.52 7.90 5.15
CA ILE A 192 -17.88 7.73 3.74
C ILE A 192 -18.96 6.65 3.68
N ARG A 193 -20.15 7.03 3.24
CA ARG A 193 -21.32 6.16 3.16
C ARG A 193 -21.65 5.82 1.72
N THR A 194 -21.71 4.53 1.42
CA THR A 194 -22.16 4.03 0.12
C THR A 194 -23.68 4.05 0.03
N ILE A 195 -24.21 4.24 -1.18
CA ILE A 195 -25.67 4.22 -1.44
C ILE A 195 -26.20 2.80 -1.66
N LYS A 196 -25.29 1.91 -2.05
CA LYS A 196 -25.53 0.48 -2.26
C LYS A 196 -24.50 -0.32 -1.49
N HIS A 197 -24.80 -1.60 -1.28
CA HIS A 197 -23.79 -2.54 -0.83
C HIS A 197 -22.65 -2.61 -1.85
N LEU A 198 -21.43 -2.74 -1.34
CA LEU A 198 -20.28 -3.08 -2.14
C LEU A 198 -20.39 -4.51 -2.66
N GLU A 199 -19.58 -4.84 -3.67
CA GLU A 199 -19.55 -6.18 -4.23
C GLU A 199 -18.81 -7.12 -3.28
N TYR A 200 -19.23 -8.39 -3.27
CA TYR A 200 -18.54 -9.42 -2.51
C TYR A 200 -17.15 -9.68 -3.09
N ASN A 201 -16.19 -10.06 -2.24
CA ASN A 201 -14.85 -10.48 -2.65
C ASN A 201 -14.17 -9.49 -3.60
N THR A 202 -14.23 -8.20 -3.28
CA THR A 202 -13.74 -7.11 -4.13
C THR A 202 -12.90 -6.15 -3.29
N GLU A 203 -11.76 -5.75 -3.82
CA GLU A 203 -10.87 -4.76 -3.20
C GLU A 203 -11.27 -3.35 -3.62
N TYR A 204 -11.32 -2.44 -2.64
CA TYR A 204 -11.70 -1.05 -2.85
C TYR A 204 -10.62 -0.11 -2.32
N GLY A 205 -10.31 0.91 -3.11
CA GLY A 205 -9.45 2.02 -2.71
C GLY A 205 -10.27 3.23 -2.28
N VAL A 206 -9.84 3.88 -1.22
CA VAL A 206 -10.39 5.16 -0.76
C VAL A 206 -9.32 6.22 -0.97
N LEU A 207 -9.63 7.22 -1.78
CA LEU A 207 -8.77 8.38 -1.97
C LEU A 207 -9.45 9.60 -1.35
N ILE A 208 -8.71 10.32 -0.51
CA ILE A 208 -9.14 11.59 0.06
C ILE A 208 -8.04 12.60 -0.20
N HIS A 209 -8.36 13.70 -0.86
CA HIS A 209 -7.39 14.71 -1.23
C HIS A 209 -8.01 16.11 -1.20
N GLY A 210 -7.14 17.12 -1.07
CA GLY A 210 -7.57 18.51 -1.24
C GLY A 210 -8.59 19.00 -0.22
N LEU A 211 -8.65 18.39 0.97
CA LEU A 211 -9.50 18.86 2.05
C LEU A 211 -8.84 20.05 2.74
N SER A 212 -9.69 21.01 3.14
CA SER A 212 -9.31 22.14 3.97
C SER A 212 -10.17 22.16 5.23
N ASP A 213 -9.71 22.81 6.28
CA ASP A 213 -10.53 23.06 7.47
C ASP A 213 -11.37 24.34 7.33
N ASP A 214 -12.17 24.65 8.35
CA ASP A 214 -13.05 25.84 8.41
C ASP A 214 -12.28 27.18 8.31
N SER A 215 -10.95 27.17 8.50
CA SER A 215 -10.09 28.35 8.33
C SER A 215 -9.52 28.49 6.92
N GLY A 216 -9.75 27.48 6.06
CA GLY A 216 -9.23 27.40 4.70
C GLY A 216 -7.81 26.83 4.62
N GLU A 217 -7.26 26.32 5.72
CA GLU A 217 -5.95 25.68 5.74
C GLU A 217 -6.05 24.24 5.23
N MET A 218 -5.07 23.82 4.42
CA MET A 218 -5.05 22.49 3.83
C MET A 218 -4.71 21.43 4.89
N ILE A 219 -5.55 20.40 5.00
CA ILE A 219 -5.31 19.27 5.88
C ILE A 219 -4.17 18.45 5.32
N GLN A 220 -3.13 18.26 6.13
CA GLN A 220 -1.98 17.46 5.75
C GLN A 220 -2.24 15.96 5.99
N PRO A 221 -1.72 15.06 5.14
CA PRO A 221 -1.68 13.63 5.42
C PRO A 221 -0.93 13.35 6.73
N SER A 222 -1.15 12.17 7.30
CA SER A 222 -0.29 11.68 8.39
C SER A 222 1.15 11.49 7.90
N GLU A 223 2.10 11.47 8.84
CA GLU A 223 3.50 11.17 8.53
C GLU A 223 3.63 9.80 7.86
N ALA A 224 2.88 8.80 8.35
CA ALA A 224 2.81 7.46 7.78
C ALA A 224 2.35 7.46 6.31
N LEU A 225 1.21 8.12 6.02
CA LEU A 225 0.69 8.20 4.65
C LEU A 225 1.63 8.99 3.73
N THR A 226 2.28 10.03 4.25
CA THR A 226 3.28 10.80 3.50
C THR A 226 4.48 9.94 3.13
N ALA A 227 4.98 9.11 4.06
CA ALA A 227 6.09 8.19 3.82
C ALA A 227 5.76 7.17 2.70
N ILE A 228 4.56 6.57 2.75
CA ILE A 228 4.06 5.64 1.72
C ILE A 228 4.00 6.34 0.35
N ILE A 229 3.45 7.56 0.28
CA ILE A 229 3.32 8.31 -0.97
C ILE A 229 4.69 8.62 -1.60
N ASN A 230 5.70 8.91 -0.76
CA ASN A 230 7.04 9.23 -1.22
C ASN A 230 7.91 8.00 -1.51
N GLY A 231 7.53 6.82 -0.99
CA GLY A 231 8.38 5.62 -0.98
C GLY A 231 9.56 5.74 -0.01
N ASP A 232 9.36 6.44 1.11
CA ASP A 232 10.36 6.62 2.16
C ASP A 232 10.47 5.36 3.03
N THR A 233 11.68 5.04 3.50
CA THR A 233 11.87 3.94 4.46
C THR A 233 11.47 4.40 5.87
N THR A 234 10.68 3.61 6.58
CA THR A 234 10.22 3.92 7.95
C THR A 234 10.82 2.98 9.01
N ASP A 235 10.71 3.34 10.29
CA ASP A 235 10.97 2.43 11.42
C ASP A 235 9.78 1.50 11.76
N SER A 236 8.66 1.61 11.04
CA SER A 236 7.44 0.86 11.27
C SER A 236 7.32 -0.26 10.23
N THR A 237 7.26 -1.51 10.67
CA THR A 237 7.27 -2.68 9.76
C THR A 237 5.99 -2.84 8.93
N ASP A 238 4.95 -2.10 9.27
CA ASP A 238 3.65 -2.09 8.60
C ASP A 238 3.43 -0.85 7.71
N ILE A 239 4.42 0.04 7.62
CA ILE A 239 4.42 1.23 6.75
C ILE A 239 5.58 1.10 5.76
N GLU A 240 5.26 0.61 4.56
CA GLU A 240 6.19 0.38 3.44
C GLU A 240 5.76 1.10 2.16
#